data_AF-A0A8S8YHL5-F1
#
_entry.id   AF-A0A8S8YHL5-F1
#
_cell.length_a   1.000
_cell.length_b   1.000
_cell.length_c   1.000
_cell.angle_alpha   90.00
_cell.angle_beta   90.00
_cell.angle_gamma   90.00
#
_symmetry.space_group_name_H-M   'P 1'
#
loop_
_entity.id
_entity.type
_entity.pdbx_description
1 polymer ?
#
loop_
_entity_poly.entity_id
_entity_poly.type
_entity_poly.pdbx_seq_one_letter_code
_entity_poly.pdbx_strand_id
1 'polypeptide(L)'
;MAPTSCPLPNDITGGVAHAARVAYELGCHAVKVPWTGNAESFRKVCEAVPIPVLISGGPKGGDFAETLEVVRYAIAAGGAGVCMGRQVFGAKDPATCIRQLREIIHGA
;
A
#
# COMPACT_ATOMS: atom_id res chain seq x y z
N MET A 1 3.28 -9.33 15.31
CA MET A 1 2.14 -8.38 15.33
C MET A 1 2.28 -7.53 16.57
N ALA A 2 2.18 -6.20 16.45
CA ALA A 2 2.13 -5.34 17.64
C ALA A 2 0.80 -5.58 18.39
N PRO A 3 0.81 -5.62 19.73
CA PRO A 3 -0.31 -6.07 20.55
C PRO A 3 -1.55 -5.14 20.57
N THR A 4 -1.54 -4.00 19.88
CA THR A 4 -2.65 -3.03 19.84
C THR A 4 -3.57 -3.15 18.62
N SER A 5 -3.31 -4.08 17.69
CA SER A 5 -4.03 -4.15 16.41
C SER A 5 -5.26 -5.08 16.41
N CYS A 6 -6.00 -5.20 17.51
CA CYS A 6 -7.27 -5.94 17.48
C CYS A 6 -8.27 -5.14 16.63
N PRO A 7 -8.68 -5.62 15.44
CA PRO A 7 -9.61 -4.87 14.60
C PRO A 7 -10.95 -4.71 15.33
N LEU A 8 -11.54 -3.52 15.27
CA LEU A 8 -12.89 -3.33 15.78
C LEU A 8 -13.87 -4.22 15.00
N PRO A 9 -14.96 -4.70 15.63
CA PRO A 9 -16.02 -5.39 14.91
C PRO A 9 -16.49 -4.52 13.73
N ASN A 10 -16.55 -5.11 12.54
CA ASN A 10 -16.90 -4.46 11.26
C ASN A 10 -15.86 -3.49 10.66
N ASP A 11 -14.62 -3.46 11.15
CA ASP A 11 -13.55 -2.72 10.48
C ASP A 11 -13.09 -3.43 9.20
N ILE A 12 -13.58 -2.95 8.06
CA ILE A 12 -13.22 -3.47 6.73
C ILE A 12 -11.75 -3.26 6.37
N THR A 13 -11.02 -2.43 7.12
CA THR A 13 -9.59 -2.17 6.92
C THR A 13 -8.69 -3.09 7.74
N GLY A 14 -9.26 -3.91 8.64
CA GLY A 14 -8.51 -4.83 9.48
C GLY A 14 -7.53 -4.12 10.43
N GLY A 15 -7.86 -2.91 10.90
CA GLY A 15 -7.03 -2.08 11.77
C GLY A 15 -6.03 -1.17 11.04
N VAL A 16 -5.92 -1.25 9.71
CA VAL A 16 -4.92 -0.51 8.95
C VAL A 16 -5.18 1.00 8.98
N ALA A 17 -6.44 1.44 8.90
CA ALA A 17 -6.77 2.86 9.01
C ALA A 17 -6.40 3.44 10.39
N HIS A 18 -6.64 2.67 11.46
CA HIS A 18 -6.26 3.07 12.81
C HIS A 18 -4.73 3.15 12.96
N ALA A 19 -3.99 2.17 12.44
CA ALA A 19 -2.54 2.18 12.46
C ALA A 19 -1.94 3.37 11.68
N ALA A 20 -2.49 3.69 10.51
CA ALA A 20 -2.10 4.86 9.72
C ALA A 20 -2.34 6.15 10.53
N ARG A 21 -3.51 6.26 11.17
CA ARG A 21 -3.86 7.41 12.01
C ARG A 21 -2.90 7.61 13.17
N VAL A 22 -2.55 6.53 13.88
CA VAL A 22 -1.56 6.58 14.97
C VAL A 22 -0.21 7.07 14.45
N ALA A 23 0.26 6.59 13.29
CA ALA A 23 1.52 7.04 12.72
C ALA A 23 1.50 8.54 12.37
N TYR A 24 0.40 9.06 11.82
CA TYR A 24 0.23 10.49 11.61
C TYR A 24 0.28 11.30 12.92
N GLU A 25 -0.44 10.85 13.95
CA GLU A 25 -0.46 11.52 15.27
C GLU A 25 0.91 11.50 15.98
N LEU A 26 1.75 10.52 15.67
CA LEU A 26 3.16 10.46 16.12
C LEU A 26 4.10 11.38 15.34
N GLY A 27 3.59 12.12 14.34
CA GLY A 27 4.38 13.08 13.55
C GLY A 27 5.01 12.51 12.29
N CYS A 28 4.56 11.34 11.79
CA CYS A 28 5.00 10.86 10.48
C CYS A 28 4.49 11.75 9.34
N HIS A 29 5.33 11.97 8.33
CA HIS A 29 4.99 12.74 7.12
C HIS A 29 4.53 11.86 5.95
N ALA A 30 4.63 10.54 6.07
CA ALA A 30 4.13 9.55 5.13
C ALA A 30 3.96 8.21 5.88
N VAL A 31 3.09 7.33 5.39
CA VAL A 31 2.87 6.01 5.99
C VAL A 31 2.91 4.92 4.93
N LYS A 32 3.51 3.77 5.31
CA LYS A 32 3.46 2.56 4.51
C LYS A 32 2.45 1.59 5.10
N VAL A 33 1.54 1.10 4.27
CA VAL A 33 0.48 0.17 4.68
C VAL A 33 0.39 -1.03 3.73
N PRO A 34 -0.09 -2.20 4.20
CA PRO A 34 -0.41 -3.32 3.33
C PRO A 34 -1.67 -3.03 2.50
N TRP A 35 -1.86 -3.78 1.40
CA TRP A 35 -3.14 -3.85 0.72
C TRP A 35 -4.20 -4.42 1.67
N THR A 36 -5.36 -3.78 1.76
CA THR A 36 -6.48 -4.18 2.65
C THR A 36 -7.45 -5.15 1.98
N GLY A 37 -7.08 -5.69 0.80
CA GLY A 37 -7.83 -6.69 0.07
C GLY A 37 -8.72 -6.13 -1.05
N ASN A 38 -9.25 -4.91 -0.92
CA ASN A 38 -10.04 -4.25 -1.96
C ASN A 38 -9.91 -2.72 -1.93
N ALA A 39 -10.34 -2.07 -3.02
CA ALA A 39 -10.22 -0.63 -3.19
C ALA A 39 -11.09 0.19 -2.21
N GLU A 40 -12.24 -0.33 -1.78
CA GLU A 40 -13.10 0.37 -0.82
C GLU A 40 -12.44 0.46 0.56
N SER A 41 -11.92 -0.67 1.06
CA SER A 41 -11.22 -0.67 2.35
C SER A 41 -9.93 0.13 2.28
N PHE A 42 -9.22 0.12 1.15
CA PHE A 42 -7.99 0.89 1.01
C PHE A 42 -8.24 2.39 0.94
N ARG A 43 -9.32 2.81 0.26
CA ARG A 43 -9.76 4.22 0.24
C ARG A 43 -9.98 4.76 1.65
N LYS A 44 -10.63 3.97 2.53
CA LYS A 44 -10.80 4.37 3.94
C LYS A 44 -9.48 4.57 4.68
N VAL A 45 -8.42 3.82 4.32
CA VAL A 45 -7.07 4.04 4.89
C VAL A 45 -6.50 5.38 4.40
N CYS A 46 -6.61 5.66 3.10
CA CYS A 46 -6.14 6.91 2.51
C CYS A 46 -6.87 8.13 3.09
N GLU A 47 -8.18 8.03 3.33
CA GLU A 47 -9.00 9.10 3.91
C GLU A 47 -8.76 9.30 5.42
N ALA A 48 -8.19 8.31 6.11
CA ALA A 48 -7.98 8.38 7.57
C ALA A 48 -6.88 9.36 7.99
N VAL A 49 -5.99 9.76 7.07
CA VAL A 49 -4.83 10.60 7.36
C VAL A 49 -4.56 11.65 6.26
N PRO A 50 -4.11 12.86 6.62
CA PRO A 50 -3.79 13.92 5.65
C PRO A 50 -2.34 13.85 5.14
N ILE A 51 -1.74 12.66 5.11
CA ILE A 51 -0.35 12.42 4.67
C ILE A 51 -0.30 11.33 3.60
N PRO A 52 0.71 11.32 2.72
CA PRO A 52 0.87 10.30 1.68
C PRO A 52 0.83 8.87 2.24
N VAL A 53 -0.05 8.05 1.66
CA VAL A 53 -0.17 6.61 1.95
C VAL A 53 0.48 5.80 0.84
N LEU A 54 1.50 5.04 1.18
CA LEU A 54 2.28 4.20 0.27
C LEU A 54 1.91 2.73 0.44
N ILE A 55 1.53 2.05 -0.64
CA ILE A 55 1.23 0.62 -0.58
C ILE A 55 2.52 -0.22 -0.53
N SER A 56 2.56 -1.18 0.38
CA SER A 56 3.65 -2.16 0.43
C SER A 56 3.48 -3.22 -0.65
N GLY A 57 4.60 -3.73 -1.18
CA GLY A 57 4.58 -4.86 -2.10
C GLY A 57 4.03 -6.16 -1.49
N GLY A 58 3.57 -7.05 -2.36
CA GLY A 58 3.05 -8.37 -2.00
C GLY A 58 4.11 -9.35 -1.44
N PRO A 59 3.67 -10.55 -1.03
CA PRO A 59 4.57 -11.61 -0.56
C PRO A 59 5.60 -11.98 -1.64
N LYS A 60 6.77 -12.49 -1.22
CA LYS A 60 7.84 -12.91 -2.14
C LYS A 60 7.35 -14.09 -2.99
N GLY A 61 7.61 -14.06 -4.30
CA GLY A 61 7.30 -15.17 -5.21
C GLY A 61 5.88 -15.15 -5.78
N GLY A 62 5.06 -14.16 -5.43
CA GLY A 62 3.80 -13.88 -6.14
C GLY A 62 4.06 -13.32 -7.55
N ASP A 63 3.04 -13.38 -8.41
CA ASP A 63 3.11 -12.84 -9.75
C ASP A 63 3.26 -11.30 -9.71
N PHE A 64 4.22 -10.78 -10.49
CA PHE A 64 4.42 -9.35 -10.58
C PHE A 64 3.25 -8.66 -11.29
N ALA A 65 2.55 -9.33 -12.21
CA ALA A 65 1.36 -8.78 -12.85
C ALA A 65 0.23 -8.53 -11.83
N GLU A 66 -0.01 -9.48 -10.92
CA GLU A 66 -0.95 -9.28 -9.80
C GLU A 66 -0.54 -8.11 -8.90
N THR A 67 0.77 -7.96 -8.66
CA THR A 67 1.29 -6.82 -7.91
C THR A 67 1.00 -5.50 -8.61
N LEU A 68 1.17 -5.42 -9.93
CA LEU A 68 0.85 -4.23 -10.71
C LEU A 68 -0.65 -3.88 -10.65
N GLU A 69 -1.53 -4.87 -10.71
CA GLU A 69 -2.98 -4.65 -10.57
C GLU A 69 -3.33 -4.11 -9.17
N VAL A 70 -2.76 -4.68 -8.12
CA VAL A 70 -2.91 -4.14 -6.75
C VAL A 70 -2.43 -2.69 -6.67
N VAL A 71 -1.32 -2.34 -7.31
CA VAL A 71 -0.83 -0.95 -7.37
C VAL A 71 -1.83 -0.06 -8.11
N ARG A 72 -2.37 -0.48 -9.25
CA ARG A 72 -3.41 0.31 -9.97
C ARG A 72 -4.60 0.60 -9.08
N TYR A 73 -5.15 -0.41 -8.40
CA TYR A 73 -6.28 -0.23 -7.50
C TYR A 73 -5.94 0.69 -6.32
N ALA A 74 -4.73 0.56 -5.75
CA ALA A 74 -4.29 1.38 -4.64
C ALA A 74 -4.13 2.86 -5.02
N ILE A 75 -3.50 3.14 -6.16
CA ILE A 75 -3.36 4.51 -6.67
C ILE A 75 -4.74 5.10 -6.99
N ALA A 76 -5.62 4.34 -7.66
CA ALA A 76 -6.99 4.78 -7.94
C ALA A 76 -7.84 5.00 -6.67
N ALA A 77 -7.51 4.34 -5.57
CA ALA A 77 -8.16 4.51 -4.27
C ALA A 77 -7.62 5.69 -3.44
N GLY A 78 -6.61 6.43 -3.94
CA GLY A 78 -6.02 7.59 -3.26
C GLY A 78 -4.62 7.34 -2.68
N GLY A 79 -4.02 6.18 -2.96
CA GLY A 79 -2.62 5.90 -2.62
C GLY A 79 -1.67 6.84 -3.36
N ALA A 80 -0.63 7.31 -2.67
CA ALA A 80 0.32 8.28 -3.20
C ALA A 80 1.54 7.64 -3.88
N GLY A 81 1.67 6.31 -3.82
CA GLY A 81 2.81 5.59 -4.38
C GLY A 81 3.02 4.22 -3.75
N VAL A 82 4.22 3.69 -3.93
CA VAL A 82 4.58 2.33 -3.47
C VAL A 82 5.86 2.34 -2.63
N CYS A 83 5.96 1.39 -1.71
CA CYS A 83 7.21 1.05 -1.03
C CYS A 83 7.46 -0.46 -1.20
N MET A 84 8.16 -0.81 -2.28
CA MET A 84 8.41 -2.20 -2.71
C MET A 84 9.90 -2.50 -2.79
N GLY A 85 10.28 -3.71 -2.39
CA GLY A 85 11.67 -4.18 -2.44
C GLY A 85 11.77 -5.55 -3.07
N ARG A 86 11.44 -6.60 -2.31
CA ARG A 86 11.63 -8.01 -2.70
C ARG A 86 11.07 -8.38 -4.08
N GLN A 87 9.92 -7.85 -4.46
CA GLN A 87 9.29 -8.09 -5.76
C GLN A 87 10.06 -7.47 -6.93
N VAL A 88 10.69 -6.32 -6.71
CA VAL A 88 11.51 -5.64 -7.73
C VAL A 88 12.93 -6.24 -7.76
N PHE A 89 13.60 -6.32 -6.61
CA PHE A 89 14.99 -6.79 -6.54
C PHE A 89 15.14 -8.30 -6.82
N GLY A 90 14.08 -9.08 -6.63
CA GLY A 90 14.07 -10.52 -6.96
C GLY A 90 13.66 -10.83 -8.40
N ALA A 91 13.26 -9.82 -9.19
CA ALA A 91 12.83 -10.04 -10.56
C ALA A 91 14.02 -10.35 -11.49
N LYS A 92 13.76 -11.09 -12.56
CA LYS A 92 14.74 -11.34 -13.62
C LYS A 92 15.19 -10.04 -14.31
N ASP A 93 14.27 -9.08 -14.42
CA ASP A 93 14.52 -7.75 -14.99
C ASP A 93 13.93 -6.66 -14.08
N PRO A 94 14.67 -6.20 -13.05
CA PRO A 94 14.23 -5.15 -12.14
C PRO A 94 13.96 -3.81 -12.84
N ALA A 95 14.65 -3.52 -13.95
CA ALA A 95 14.48 -2.26 -14.67
C ALA A 95 13.12 -2.19 -15.36
N THR A 96 12.66 -3.30 -15.95
CA THR A 96 11.29 -3.41 -16.48
C THR A 96 10.25 -3.25 -15.36
N CYS A 97 10.43 -3.90 -14.22
CA CYS A 97 9.53 -3.76 -13.08
C CYS A 97 9.42 -2.30 -12.60
N ILE A 98 10.54 -1.58 -12.49
CA ILE A 98 10.56 -0.17 -12.11
C ILE A 98 9.83 0.69 -13.15
N ARG A 99 10.06 0.47 -14.45
CA ARG A 99 9.34 1.20 -15.51
C ARG A 99 7.83 1.00 -15.43
N GLN A 100 7.36 -0.23 -15.22
CA GLN A 100 5.93 -0.53 -15.08
C GLN A 100 5.31 0.13 -13.85
N LEU A 101 6.00 0.10 -12.70
CA LEU A 101 5.55 0.80 -11.49
C LEU A 101 5.50 2.31 -11.70
N ARG A 102 6.54 2.89 -12.30
CA ARG A 102 6.63 4.33 -12.59
C ARG A 102 5.48 4.80 -13.49
N GLU A 103 5.16 4.03 -14.53
CA GLU A 103 4.04 4.30 -15.42
C GLU A 103 2.71 4.37 -14.65
N ILE A 104 2.45 3.44 -13.74
CA ILE A 104 1.20 3.42 -12.96
C ILE A 104 1.13 4.59 -11.98
N ILE A 105 2.25 4.93 -11.33
CA ILE A 105 2.27 5.92 -10.24
C ILE A 105 2.34 7.36 -10.78
N HIS A 106 3.06 7.57 -11.88
CA HIS A 106 3.40 8.91 -12.40
C HIS A 106 2.91 9.17 -13.82
N GLY A 107 2.40 8.15 -14.54
CA GLY A 107 1.95 8.28 -15.93
C GLY A 107 3.07 8.60 -16.93
N ALA A 108 4.33 8.22 -16.64
CA ALA A 108 5.50 8.57 -17.44
C ALA A 108 6.69 7.59 -17.31
#